data_AF-K1TYJ8-F1
#
_entry.id   AF-K1TYJ8-F1
#
_cell.length_a   1.000
_cell.length_b   1.000
_cell.length_c   1.000
_cell.angle_alpha   90.00
_cell.angle_beta   90.00
_cell.angle_gamma   90.00
#
_symmetry.space_group_name_H-M   'P 1'
#
loop_
_entity.id
_entity.type
_entity.pdbx_description
1 polymer ?
#
loop_
_entity_poly.entity_id
_entity_poly.type
_entity_poly.pdbx_seq_one_letter_code
_entity_poly.pdbx_strand_id
1 'polypeptide(L)'
;MPDGGGLSATLKSLEVSDFITSYVKYDYPKREVYFRLTDFYSKFYLSFIDGRKTTNPHFWQDNLLTPELTAWRGFTFESLCYYHLSQIKQALGISGVQTEASPWKSRKEKDGAQIDMIIDRADRII
;
A
#
# COMPACT_ATOMS: atom_id res chain seq x y z
N MET A 1 -33.62 8.41 -5.71
CA MET A 1 -32.22 7.97 -5.89
C MET A 1 -31.58 8.03 -4.51
N PRO A 2 -31.20 6.91 -3.87
CA PRO A 2 -30.71 6.99 -2.50
C PRO A 2 -29.26 7.46 -2.48
N ASP A 3 -29.06 8.61 -1.84
CA ASP A 3 -27.88 9.23 -1.24
C ASP A 3 -26.48 8.68 -1.61
N GLY A 4 -25.73 9.47 -2.40
CA GLY A 4 -24.32 9.23 -2.72
C GLY A 4 -23.33 9.29 -1.54
N GLY A 5 -23.82 9.44 -0.30
CA GLY A 5 -22.98 9.53 0.91
C GLY A 5 -22.60 8.19 1.54
N GLY A 6 -23.33 7.10 1.23
CA GLY A 6 -23.12 5.79 1.87
C GLY A 6 -21.70 5.25 1.68
N LEU A 7 -21.16 5.31 0.46
CA LEU A 7 -19.80 4.88 0.17
C LEU A 7 -18.76 5.70 0.94
N SER A 8 -18.91 7.03 0.97
CA SER A 8 -17.99 7.91 1.70
C SER A 8 -17.99 7.64 3.20
N ALA A 9 -19.17 7.36 3.79
CA ALA A 9 -19.27 6.98 5.19
C ALA A 9 -18.58 5.63 5.49
N THR A 10 -18.74 4.65 4.59
CA THR A 10 -18.06 3.35 4.71
C THR A 10 -16.55 3.49 4.59
N LEU A 11 -16.05 4.19 3.58
CA LEU A 11 -14.61 4.42 3.39
C LEU A 11 -14.00 5.13 4.60
N LYS A 12 -14.68 6.16 5.12
CA LYS A 12 -14.23 6.86 6.33
C LYS A 12 -14.19 5.94 7.55
N SER A 13 -15.18 5.06 7.70
CA SER A 13 -15.23 4.11 8.82
C SER A 13 -14.11 3.08 8.74
N LEU A 14 -13.81 2.58 7.53
CA LEU A 14 -12.69 1.66 7.28
C LEU A 14 -11.34 2.33 7.52
N GLU A 15 -11.20 3.60 7.13
CA GLU A 15 -9.96 4.36 7.33
C GLU A 15 -9.69 4.67 8.81
N VAL A 16 -10.72 5.11 9.56
CA VAL A 16 -10.61 5.35 11.01
C VAL A 16 -10.35 4.05 11.79
N SER A 17 -10.72 2.91 11.22
CA SER A 17 -10.49 1.59 11.81
C SER A 17 -9.20 0.92 11.29
N ASP A 18 -8.33 1.67 10.60
CA ASP A 18 -7.04 1.24 10.04
C ASP A 18 -7.10 0.08 9.02
N PHE A 19 -8.29 -0.29 8.55
CA PHE A 19 -8.45 -1.31 7.51
C PHE A 19 -7.89 -0.82 6.17
N ILE A 20 -8.13 0.44 5.85
CA ILE A 20 -7.65 1.07 4.61
C ILE A 20 -6.88 2.36 4.92
N THR A 21 -6.07 2.80 3.98
CA THR A 21 -5.42 4.11 4.01
C THR A 21 -5.72 4.83 2.70
N SER A 22 -6.07 6.11 2.78
CA SER A 22 -6.12 6.98 1.62
C SER A 22 -4.75 7.57 1.27
N TYR A 23 -4.50 7.79 -0.02
CA TYR A 23 -3.28 8.43 -0.50
C TYR A 23 -3.50 9.13 -1.84
N VAL A 24 -2.62 10.07 -2.15
CA VAL A 24 -2.52 10.71 -3.47
C VAL A 24 -1.16 10.32 -4.05
N LYS A 25 -1.12 10.02 -5.35
CA LYS A 25 0.14 9.71 -6.02
C LYS A 25 0.99 10.98 -6.18
N TYR A 26 2.31 10.82 -6.21
CA TYR A 26 3.22 11.92 -6.49
C TYR A 26 2.86 12.59 -7.82
N ASP A 27 2.75 13.92 -7.83
CA ASP A 27 2.36 14.73 -9.00
C ASP A 27 0.94 14.44 -9.56
N TYR A 28 0.03 13.96 -8.69
CA TYR A 28 -1.40 13.84 -9.00
C TYR A 28 -2.21 14.90 -8.24
N PRO A 29 -3.36 15.36 -8.80
CA PRO A 29 -4.21 16.34 -8.12
C PRO A 29 -4.74 15.80 -6.78
N LYS A 30 -4.82 16.66 -5.75
CA LYS A 30 -5.34 16.29 -4.41
C LYS A 30 -6.77 15.72 -4.41
N ARG A 31 -7.56 16.03 -5.43
CA ARG A 31 -8.92 15.48 -5.62
C ARG A 31 -8.93 14.02 -6.06
N GLU A 32 -7.81 13.50 -6.53
CA GLU A 32 -7.65 12.13 -7.04
C GLU A 32 -7.10 11.24 -5.92
N VAL A 33 -7.97 10.96 -4.95
CA VAL A 33 -7.66 10.14 -3.78
C VAL A 33 -7.83 8.67 -4.13
N TYR A 34 -6.82 7.89 -3.79
CA TYR A 34 -6.82 6.43 -3.90
C TYR A 34 -6.94 5.82 -2.51
N PHE A 35 -7.55 4.65 -2.43
CA PHE A 35 -7.65 3.87 -1.20
C PHE A 35 -6.94 2.53 -1.40
N ARG A 36 -6.15 2.13 -0.41
CA ARG A 36 -5.55 0.79 -0.36
C ARG A 36 -5.96 0.09 0.91
N LEU A 37 -6.17 -1.22 0.83
CA LEU A 37 -6.23 -2.08 2.01
C LEU A 37 -4.85 -2.05 2.70
N THR A 38 -4.81 -1.81 4.00
CA THR A 38 -3.58 -1.69 4.80
C THR A 38 -3.55 -2.62 6.00
N ASP A 39 -4.69 -3.14 6.44
CA ASP A 39 -4.71 -4.18 7.45
C ASP A 39 -4.08 -5.47 6.92
N PHE A 40 -3.03 -5.92 7.61
CA PHE A 40 -2.26 -7.10 7.24
C PHE A 40 -3.08 -8.37 7.36
N TYR A 41 -3.95 -8.47 8.37
CA TYR A 41 -4.76 -9.66 8.56
C TYR A 41 -5.81 -9.78 7.46
N SER A 42 -6.52 -8.71 7.11
CA SER A 42 -7.47 -8.70 5.99
C SER A 42 -6.81 -9.08 4.68
N LYS A 43 -5.61 -8.54 4.38
CA LYS A 43 -4.84 -8.95 3.19
C LYS A 43 -4.52 -10.43 3.19
N PHE A 44 -4.05 -10.95 4.31
CA PHE A 44 -3.73 -12.36 4.47
C PHE A 44 -4.97 -13.25 4.31
N TYR A 45 -6.05 -12.90 5.01
CA TYR A 45 -7.32 -13.60 4.99
C TYR A 45 -7.88 -13.69 3.57
N LEU A 46 -7.97 -12.56 2.86
CA LEU A 46 -8.49 -12.52 1.50
C LEU A 46 -7.61 -13.29 0.50
N SER A 47 -6.30 -13.41 0.77
CA SER A 47 -5.38 -14.11 -0.13
C SER A 47 -5.37 -15.62 0.10
N PHE A 48 -5.42 -16.07 1.36
CA PHE A 48 -5.11 -17.47 1.71
C PHE A 48 -6.15 -18.19 2.56
N ILE A 49 -7.14 -17.49 3.12
CA ILE A 49 -8.19 -18.11 3.95
C ILE A 49 -9.52 -18.10 3.20
N ASP A 50 -9.91 -16.96 2.64
CA ASP A 50 -11.22 -16.80 2.00
C ASP A 50 -11.33 -17.69 0.76
N GLY A 51 -12.34 -18.55 0.74
CA GLY A 51 -12.55 -19.56 -0.31
C GLY A 51 -11.44 -20.63 -0.44
N ARG A 52 -10.36 -20.54 0.34
CA ARG A 52 -9.16 -21.37 0.23
C ARG A 52 -8.88 -22.08 1.54
N LYS A 53 -9.54 -23.22 1.75
CA LYS A 53 -9.26 -24.10 2.89
C LYS A 53 -8.14 -25.07 2.50
N THR A 54 -6.88 -24.67 2.72
CA THR A 54 -5.78 -25.64 2.66
C THR A 54 -5.72 -26.42 3.97
N THR A 55 -5.69 -27.75 3.87
CA THR A 55 -5.43 -28.65 5.01
C THR A 55 -3.98 -29.10 5.05
N ASN A 56 -3.12 -28.57 4.16
CA ASN A 56 -1.71 -28.94 4.08
C ASN A 56 -0.92 -28.25 5.21
N PRO A 57 -0.36 -28.99 6.19
CA PRO A 57 0.45 -28.40 7.26
C PRO A 57 1.78 -27.81 6.75
N HIS A 58 2.25 -28.21 5.57
CA HIS A 58 3.49 -27.73 4.93
C HIS A 58 3.24 -26.67 3.85
N PHE A 59 2.01 -26.14 3.74
CA PHE A 59 1.60 -25.23 2.66
C PHE A 59 2.64 -24.12 2.38
N TRP A 60 3.14 -23.44 3.41
CA TRP A 60 4.09 -22.33 3.25
C TRP A 60 5.46 -22.76 2.75
N GLN A 61 5.92 -23.95 3.14
CA GLN A 61 7.20 -24.51 2.70
C GLN A 61 7.08 -24.96 1.24
N ASP A 62 6.00 -25.68 0.93
CA ASP A 62 5.75 -26.24 -0.40
C ASP A 62 5.48 -25.16 -1.45
N ASN A 63 4.87 -24.04 -1.04
CA ASN A 63 4.46 -22.97 -1.95
C ASN A 63 5.41 -21.75 -1.94
N LEU A 64 6.60 -21.88 -1.35
CA LEU A 64 7.56 -20.78 -1.16
C LEU A 64 7.89 -20.02 -2.45
N LEU A 65 7.95 -20.73 -3.59
CA LEU A 65 8.31 -20.19 -4.91
C LEU A 65 7.10 -19.96 -5.82
N THR A 66 5.88 -20.10 -5.31
CA THR A 66 4.69 -19.84 -6.13
C THR A 66 4.61 -18.36 -6.50
N PRO A 67 4.13 -18.04 -7.72
CA PRO A 67 3.92 -16.65 -8.13
C PRO A 67 2.98 -15.90 -7.20
N GLU A 68 1.94 -16.59 -6.69
CA GLU A 68 0.97 -16.00 -5.77
C GLU A 68 1.61 -15.56 -4.45
N LEU A 69 2.34 -16.45 -3.78
CA LEU A 69 3.00 -16.12 -2.52
C LEU A 69 4.09 -15.07 -2.72
N THR A 70 4.77 -15.11 -3.87
CA THR A 70 5.77 -14.11 -4.24
C THR A 70 5.15 -12.72 -4.42
N ALA A 71 4.03 -12.63 -5.14
CA ALA A 71 3.30 -11.38 -5.32
C ALA A 71 2.76 -10.85 -3.98
N TRP A 72 2.13 -11.71 -3.16
CA TRP A 72 1.63 -11.32 -1.85
C TRP A 72 2.74 -10.78 -0.93
N ARG A 73 3.91 -11.42 -0.91
CA ARG A 73 5.08 -10.93 -0.16
C ARG A 73 5.53 -9.55 -0.65
N GLY A 74 5.55 -9.33 -1.96
CA GLY A 74 5.87 -8.02 -2.56
C GLY A 74 4.94 -6.91 -2.06
N PHE A 75 3.62 -7.08 -2.24
CA PHE A 75 2.62 -6.09 -1.81
C PHE A 75 2.59 -5.88 -0.29
N THR A 76 2.87 -6.94 0.48
CA THR A 76 2.95 -6.87 1.93
C THR A 76 4.20 -6.11 2.37
N PHE A 77 5.34 -6.36 1.72
CA PHE A 77 6.58 -5.65 1.97
C PHE A 77 6.46 -4.15 1.64
N GLU A 78 5.82 -3.79 0.52
CA GLU A 78 5.50 -2.40 0.21
C GLU A 78 4.73 -1.73 1.37
N SER A 79 3.71 -2.42 1.90
CA SER A 79 2.92 -1.89 3.02
C SER A 79 3.78 -1.70 4.28
N LEU A 80 4.64 -2.69 4.57
CA LEU A 80 5.58 -2.65 5.68
C LEU A 80 6.54 -1.45 5.59
N CYS A 81 7.05 -1.14 4.40
CA CYS A 81 7.90 0.05 4.18
C CYS A 81 7.19 1.35 4.58
N TYR A 82 5.89 1.49 4.26
CA TYR A 82 5.12 2.65 4.69
C TYR A 82 4.92 2.71 6.21
N TYR A 83 4.66 1.58 6.86
CA TYR A 83 4.56 1.51 8.33
C TYR A 83 5.88 1.86 9.03
N HIS A 84 7.01 1.53 8.40
CA HIS A 84 8.34 1.82 8.90
C HIS A 84 9.00 3.05 8.26
N LEU A 85 8.20 3.96 7.69
CA LEU A 85 8.72 5.12 6.97
C LEU A 85 9.61 6.00 7.86
N SER A 86 9.32 6.12 9.15
CA SER A 86 10.16 6.90 10.08
C SER A 86 11.53 6.27 10.27
N GLN A 87 11.61 4.94 10.44
CA GLN A 87 12.86 4.19 10.53
C GLN A 87 13.65 4.29 9.22
N ILE A 88 12.98 4.21 8.07
CA ILE A 88 13.61 4.38 6.76
C ILE A 88 14.22 5.79 6.63
N LYS A 89 13.47 6.84 6.98
CA LYS A 89 13.97 8.22 6.96
C LYS A 89 15.16 8.43 7.89
N GLN A 90 15.16 7.79 9.06
CA GLN A 90 16.28 7.80 9.99
C GLN A 90 17.52 7.12 9.40
N ALA A 91 17.34 5.91 8.84
CA ALA A 91 18.44 5.15 8.23
C ALA A 91 19.06 5.88 7.02
N LEU A 92 18.24 6.63 6.27
CA LEU A 92 18.69 7.47 5.16
C LEU A 92 19.33 8.81 5.62
N GLY A 93 19.29 9.15 6.91
CA GLY A 93 19.83 10.41 7.43
C GLY A 93 19.01 11.65 7.07
N ILE A 94 17.75 11.48 6.67
CA ILE A 94 16.85 12.57 6.21
C ILE A 94 15.75 12.90 7.23
N SER A 95 15.84 12.39 8.46
CA SER A 95 14.84 12.63 9.51
C SER A 95 14.73 14.11 9.93
N GLY A 96 15.78 14.91 9.70
CA GLY A 96 15.78 16.35 9.97
C GLY A 96 15.14 17.22 8.89
N VAL A 97 14.69 16.63 7.78
CA VAL A 97 14.13 17.34 6.62
C VAL A 97 12.64 17.03 6.50
N GLN A 98 11.84 18.06 6.24
CA GLN A 98 10.41 17.86 5.94
C GLN A 98 10.27 17.07 4.64
N THR A 99 9.55 15.96 4.72
CA THR A 99 9.44 14.99 3.64
C THR A 99 8.03 14.44 3.51
N GLU A 100 7.56 14.28 2.28
CA GLU A 100 6.30 13.63 1.95
C GLU A 100 6.57 12.29 1.24
N ALA A 101 5.88 11.23 1.63
CA ALA A 101 6.02 9.93 0.99
C ALA A 101 4.75 9.59 0.22
N SER A 102 4.90 9.21 -1.06
CA SER A 102 3.77 8.86 -1.91
C SER A 102 4.18 7.88 -3.01
N PRO A 103 3.27 7.03 -3.50
CA PRO A 103 3.54 6.20 -4.65
C PRO A 103 3.51 7.04 -5.93
N TRP A 104 4.19 6.59 -6.97
CA TRP A 104 4.15 7.19 -8.29
C TRP A 104 3.85 6.15 -9.35
N LYS A 105 3.07 6.55 -10.35
CA LYS A 105 2.82 5.74 -11.54
C LYS A 105 2.89 6.61 -12.77
N SER A 106 3.63 6.12 -13.77
CA SER A 106 3.67 6.73 -15.09
C SER A 106 2.26 6.95 -15.65
N ARG A 107 2.06 8.10 -16.29
CA ARG A 107 0.82 8.41 -17.03
C ARG A 107 0.77 7.69 -18.38
N LYS A 108 1.88 7.10 -18.84
CA LYS A 108 1.92 6.32 -20.08
C LYS A 108 1.34 4.93 -19.85
N GLU A 109 0.47 4.50 -20.75
CA GLU A 109 -0.11 3.15 -20.73
C GLU A 109 0.88 2.09 -21.27
N LYS A 110 1.63 2.43 -22.32
CA LYS A 110 2.70 1.56 -22.88
C LYS A 110 4.04 1.93 -22.28
N ASP A 111 4.81 0.92 -21.88
CA ASP A 111 6.14 1.03 -21.26
C ASP A 111 6.16 1.95 -20.03
N GLY A 112 5.03 1.99 -19.29
CA GLY A 112 4.92 2.70 -18.03
C GLY A 112 5.65 1.98 -16.90
N ALA A 113 6.05 2.75 -15.90
CA ALA A 113 6.63 2.23 -14.66
C ALA A 113 5.79 2.65 -13.45
N GLN A 114 5.99 1.95 -12.34
CA GLN A 114 5.46 2.28 -11.03
C GLN A 114 6.62 2.32 -10.04
N ILE A 115 6.58 3.29 -9.13
CA ILE A 115 7.46 3.39 -7.98
C ILE A 115 6.57 3.37 -6.74
N ASP A 116 6.72 2.36 -5.90
CA ASP A 116 5.78 2.16 -4.79
C ASP A 116 5.93 3.21 -3.70
N MET A 117 7.11 3.83 -3.57
CA MET A 117 7.37 4.90 -2.61
C MET A 117 8.43 5.88 -3.12
N ILE A 118 8.02 7.13 -3.31
CA ILE A 118 8.88 8.29 -3.48
C ILE A 118 8.89 9.04 -2.15
N ILE A 119 10.06 9.48 -1.70
CA ILE A 119 10.21 10.40 -0.55
C ILE A 119 10.63 11.75 -1.13
N ASP A 120 9.67 12.66 -1.27
CA ASP A 120 9.90 14.03 -1.72
C ASP A 120 10.41 14.88 -0.55
N ARG A 121 11.47 15.64 -0.78
CA ARG A 121 12.14 16.46 0.25
C ARG A 121 11.91 17.94 -0.04
N ALA A 122 11.48 18.67 0.99
CA ALA A 122 11.20 20.10 0.85
C ALA A 122 12.44 20.98 0.62
N ASP A 123 13.63 20.47 0.94
CA ASP A 123 14.90 21.17 0.74
C ASP A 123 15.34 21.23 -0.74
N ARG A 124 14.56 20.64 -1.66
CA ARG A 124 14.79 20.67 -3.13
C ARG A 124 16.21 20.26 -3.54
N ILE A 125 16.87 19.43 -2.75
CA ILE A 125 18.18 18.88 -3.11
C ILE A 125 17.94 17.76 -4.12
N ILE A 126 18.45 17.94 -5.34
CA ILE A 126 18.50 16.94 -6.41
C ILE A 126 19.74 16.08 -6.22
#